data_AF-A0AAU4H297-F1
#
_entry.id   AF-A0AAU4H297-F1
#
_cell.length_a   1.000
_cell.length_b   1.000
_cell.length_c   1.000
_cell.angle_alpha   90.00
_cell.angle_beta   90.00
_cell.angle_gamma   90.00
#
_symmetry.space_group_name_H-M   'P 1'
#
loop_
_entity.id
_entity.type
_entity.pdbx_description
1 polymer ?
#
loop_
_entity_poly.entity_id
_entity_poly.type
_entity_poly.pdbx_seq_one_letter_code
_entity_poly.pdbx_strand_id
1 'polypeptide(L)'
;MSTAALLEGEDLAWFRDGPSLPVTARGAATALARRIGLGSHRAAEVALAVTEAATNVQRHAVDGALLLRVVRSGDVAGVEFLTVDSGPGMADVSAALADGASSAGTLGIGLGAVARLADHFDLHSVPGRGTVMAARFWPRTGDGRAVVASSPDDSPAAGVTRPISGETVCGDAWAVRAVAGDGGGDHPTLLVMLCDGLGHGPLAERASQAAVRAFRGTHDLSPQGALEAVHRALRGTRGGAVAVARIEPAAGRVLYCGIGNVSGFVVDDRGRRALLSAPGIVGAHMRRLRTFEEPLPEHGALVMHSDGLTERWDPGTLPGLLGHSPLVMAGQLLREAAVRRDDASVVVVKGAW
;
A
#
# COMPACT_ATOMS: atom_id res chain seq x y z
N MET A 1 15.86 -20.46 -3.16
CA MET A 1 15.29 -19.60 -2.11
C MET A 1 15.09 -18.22 -2.73
N SER A 2 13.84 -17.85 -2.98
CA SER A 2 13.48 -16.57 -3.60
C SER A 2 13.42 -15.52 -2.50
N THR A 3 14.42 -14.65 -2.38
CA THR A 3 14.34 -13.47 -1.52
C THR A 3 13.14 -12.63 -1.95
N ALA A 4 12.19 -12.40 -1.04
CA ALA A 4 11.03 -11.57 -1.30
C ALA A 4 11.47 -10.17 -1.75
N ALA A 5 11.08 -9.75 -2.95
CA ALA A 5 11.46 -8.45 -3.49
C ALA A 5 10.50 -7.36 -3.00
N LEU A 6 11.07 -6.29 -2.46
CA LEU A 6 10.28 -5.10 -2.12
C LEU A 6 9.96 -4.31 -3.37
N LEU A 7 8.70 -3.91 -3.50
CA LEU A 7 8.27 -3.02 -4.57
C LEU A 7 8.29 -1.57 -4.13
N GLU A 8 8.93 -0.73 -4.93
CA GLU A 8 8.86 0.72 -4.77
C GLU A 8 7.76 1.29 -5.68
N GLY A 9 6.87 2.13 -5.10
CA GLY A 9 5.81 2.81 -5.83
C GLY A 9 6.17 4.26 -6.16
N GLU A 10 5.86 4.71 -7.38
CA GLU A 10 6.03 6.10 -7.84
C GLU A 10 4.91 6.51 -8.81
N ASP A 11 4.88 7.79 -9.23
CA ASP A 11 3.91 8.34 -10.20
C ASP A 11 2.45 8.02 -9.85
N LEU A 12 2.11 8.23 -8.58
CA LEU A 12 0.83 7.89 -8.00
C LEU A 12 -0.27 8.88 -8.43
N ALA A 13 -1.38 8.36 -8.95
CA ALA A 13 -2.56 9.15 -9.30
C ALA A 13 -3.84 8.51 -8.76
N TRP A 14 -4.67 9.32 -8.10
CA TRP A 14 -6.01 8.93 -7.66
C TRP A 14 -7.08 9.50 -8.59
N PHE A 15 -8.03 8.67 -8.97
CA PHE A 15 -9.21 9.02 -9.73
C PHE A 15 -10.44 8.73 -8.88
N ARG A 16 -11.25 9.76 -8.63
CA ARG A 16 -12.53 9.61 -7.92
C ARG A 16 -13.58 9.05 -8.87
N ASP A 17 -14.60 8.41 -8.30
CA ASP A 17 -15.76 7.96 -9.02
C ASP A 17 -16.46 9.11 -9.79
N GLY A 18 -17.02 8.76 -10.94
CA GLY A 18 -17.71 9.71 -11.80
C GLY A 18 -17.96 9.18 -13.21
N PRO A 19 -18.76 9.89 -14.03
CA PRO A 19 -19.14 9.44 -15.37
C PRO A 19 -17.94 9.23 -16.32
N SER A 20 -16.86 10.00 -16.11
CA SER A 20 -15.66 9.97 -16.96
C SER A 20 -14.58 9.00 -16.48
N LEU A 21 -14.73 8.40 -15.29
CA LEU A 21 -13.69 7.57 -14.65
C LEU A 21 -13.13 6.49 -15.59
N PRO A 22 -13.94 5.68 -16.29
CA PRO A 22 -13.39 4.65 -17.19
C PRO A 22 -12.52 5.21 -18.31
N VAL A 23 -12.91 6.37 -18.88
CA VAL A 23 -12.17 6.98 -19.99
C VAL A 23 -10.89 7.64 -19.50
N THR A 24 -10.95 8.40 -18.40
CA THR A 24 -9.79 9.11 -17.84
C THR A 24 -8.76 8.14 -17.29
N ALA A 25 -9.18 7.13 -16.52
CA ALA A 25 -8.28 6.12 -15.96
C ALA A 25 -7.62 5.28 -17.07
N ARG A 26 -8.37 4.88 -18.11
CA ARG A 26 -7.81 4.18 -19.29
C ARG A 26 -6.73 5.01 -19.99
N GLY A 27 -6.99 6.31 -20.20
CA GLY A 27 -6.05 7.23 -20.83
C GLY A 27 -4.75 7.35 -20.01
N ALA A 28 -4.88 7.54 -18.69
CA ALA A 28 -3.76 7.61 -17.77
C ALA A 28 -2.96 6.29 -17.74
N ALA A 29 -3.63 5.14 -17.68
CA ALA A 29 -3.01 3.82 -17.71
C ALA A 29 -2.22 3.56 -18.99
N THR A 30 -2.77 3.95 -20.14
CA THR A 30 -2.08 3.82 -21.44
C THR A 30 -0.84 4.72 -21.50
N ALA A 31 -0.96 5.96 -21.03
CA ALA A 31 0.16 6.89 -20.98
C ALA A 31 1.27 6.40 -20.03
N LEU A 32 0.88 5.91 -18.85
CA LEU A 32 1.79 5.34 -17.85
C LEU A 32 2.54 4.13 -18.39
N ALA A 33 1.81 3.16 -18.97
CA ALA A 33 2.36 1.96 -19.56
C ALA A 33 3.40 2.27 -20.65
N ARG A 34 3.09 3.21 -21.56
CA ARG A 34 4.03 3.63 -22.61
C ARG A 34 5.25 4.32 -22.03
N ARG A 35 5.07 5.19 -21.03
CA ARG A 35 6.17 5.94 -20.39
C ARG A 35 7.20 5.02 -19.76
N ILE A 36 6.77 3.91 -19.15
CA ILE A 36 7.67 2.93 -18.54
C ILE A 36 8.19 1.87 -19.53
N GLY A 37 7.87 1.99 -20.82
CA GLY A 37 8.38 1.11 -21.87
C GLY A 37 7.62 -0.21 -22.07
N LEU A 38 6.38 -0.34 -21.59
CA LEU A 38 5.57 -1.53 -21.90
C LEU A 38 5.27 -1.59 -23.41
N GLY A 39 5.40 -2.80 -23.97
CA GLY A 39 5.04 -3.07 -25.37
C GLY A 39 3.56 -2.75 -25.65
N SER A 40 3.24 -2.43 -26.92
CA SER A 40 1.90 -2.00 -27.34
C SER A 40 0.79 -2.97 -26.94
N HIS A 41 1.04 -4.28 -27.06
CA HIS A 41 0.11 -5.31 -26.63
C HIS A 41 -0.15 -5.25 -25.12
N ARG A 42 0.93 -5.21 -24.31
CA ARG A 42 0.82 -5.14 -22.85
C ARG A 42 0.11 -3.86 -22.39
N ALA A 43 0.41 -2.73 -23.02
CA ALA A 43 -0.28 -1.46 -22.75
C ALA A 43 -1.79 -1.54 -23.04
N ALA A 44 -2.20 -2.29 -24.07
CA ALA A 44 -3.62 -2.52 -24.37
C ALA A 44 -4.30 -3.41 -23.32
N GLU A 45 -3.61 -4.43 -22.81
CA GLU A 45 -4.09 -5.27 -21.69
C GLU A 45 -4.31 -4.45 -20.41
N VAL A 46 -3.33 -3.60 -20.05
CA VAL A 46 -3.47 -2.68 -18.91
C VAL A 46 -4.67 -1.75 -19.10
N ALA A 47 -4.81 -1.16 -20.29
CA ALA A 47 -5.91 -0.26 -20.61
C ALA A 47 -7.28 -0.97 -20.50
N LEU A 48 -7.38 -2.22 -20.97
CA LEU A 48 -8.59 -3.02 -20.85
C LEU A 48 -8.92 -3.31 -19.38
N ALA A 49 -7.96 -3.82 -18.61
CA ALA A 49 -8.17 -4.15 -17.20
C ALA A 49 -8.57 -2.94 -16.36
N VAL A 50 -7.91 -1.79 -16.57
CA VAL A 50 -8.27 -0.53 -15.88
C VAL A 50 -9.66 -0.04 -16.29
N THR A 51 -10.06 -0.24 -17.56
CA THR A 51 -11.42 0.13 -18.02
C THR A 51 -12.48 -0.71 -17.31
N GLU A 52 -12.26 -2.02 -17.19
CA GLU A 52 -13.17 -2.92 -16.47
C GLU A 52 -13.24 -2.58 -14.97
N ALA A 53 -12.09 -2.37 -14.33
CA ALA A 53 -12.02 -1.98 -12.92
C ALA A 53 -12.74 -0.65 -12.63
N ALA A 54 -12.48 0.36 -13.46
CA ALA A 54 -13.15 1.66 -13.37
C ALA A 54 -14.66 1.57 -13.64
N THR A 55 -15.07 0.71 -14.58
CA THR A 55 -16.50 0.49 -14.89
C THR A 55 -17.20 -0.19 -13.72
N ASN A 56 -16.55 -1.13 -13.04
CA ASN A 56 -17.09 -1.77 -11.85
C ASN A 56 -17.30 -0.75 -10.71
N VAL A 57 -16.29 0.10 -10.46
CA VAL A 57 -16.44 1.22 -9.50
C VAL A 57 -17.62 2.11 -9.91
N GLN A 58 -17.68 2.56 -11.16
CA GLN A 58 -18.75 3.43 -11.63
C GLN A 58 -20.17 2.82 -11.50
N ARG A 59 -20.32 1.51 -11.74
CA ARG A 59 -21.64 0.86 -11.76
C ARG A 59 -22.12 0.41 -10.38
N HIS A 60 -21.20 0.03 -9.50
CA HIS A 60 -21.54 -0.68 -8.26
C HIS A 60 -21.16 0.08 -7.00
N ALA A 61 -20.24 1.04 -7.06
CA ALA A 61 -19.85 1.82 -5.90
C ALA A 61 -20.93 2.84 -5.50
N VAL A 62 -21.07 3.07 -4.19
CA VAL A 62 -21.75 4.26 -3.66
C VAL A 62 -20.79 5.45 -3.59
N ASP A 63 -19.54 5.15 -3.19
CA ASP A 63 -18.37 6.02 -3.30
C ASP A 63 -17.19 5.11 -3.64
N GLY A 64 -16.28 5.56 -4.48
CA GLY A 64 -15.12 4.78 -4.85
C GLY A 64 -14.00 5.59 -5.48
N ALA A 65 -12.84 4.97 -5.57
CA ALA A 65 -11.68 5.55 -6.20
C ALA A 65 -10.79 4.47 -6.83
N LEU A 66 -10.05 4.88 -7.86
CA LEU A 66 -9.02 4.09 -8.49
C LEU A 66 -7.67 4.78 -8.26
N LEU A 67 -6.74 4.04 -7.69
CA LEU A 67 -5.33 4.36 -7.64
C LEU A 67 -4.63 3.73 -8.84
N LEU A 68 -3.77 4.49 -9.51
CA LEU A 68 -2.86 4.00 -10.53
C LEU A 68 -1.43 4.46 -10.17
N ARG A 69 -0.46 3.56 -10.25
CA ARG A 69 0.95 3.89 -9.98
C ARG A 69 1.93 3.02 -10.76
N VAL A 70 3.18 3.45 -10.82
CA VAL A 70 4.30 2.61 -11.25
C VAL A 70 4.83 1.86 -10.04
N VAL A 71 5.12 0.58 -10.22
CA VAL A 71 5.85 -0.23 -9.24
C VAL A 71 7.15 -0.72 -9.85
N ARG A 72 8.23 -0.80 -9.06
CA ARG A 72 9.54 -1.26 -9.53
C ARG A 72 10.06 -2.46 -8.74
N SER A 73 10.62 -3.44 -9.46
CA SER A 73 11.40 -4.54 -8.92
C SER A 73 12.78 -4.53 -9.58
N GLY A 74 13.78 -3.98 -8.87
CA GLY A 74 15.06 -3.62 -9.46
C GLY A 74 14.86 -2.63 -10.61
N ASP A 75 15.45 -2.92 -11.78
CA ASP A 75 15.37 -2.06 -12.96
C ASP A 75 14.05 -2.22 -13.75
N VAL A 76 13.25 -3.24 -13.42
CA VAL A 76 11.98 -3.50 -14.10
C VAL A 76 10.87 -2.65 -13.49
N ALA A 77 10.15 -1.92 -14.33
CA ALA A 77 8.94 -1.18 -13.95
C ALA A 77 7.67 -1.88 -14.46
N GLY A 78 6.61 -1.85 -13.66
CA GLY A 78 5.28 -2.33 -13.98
C GLY A 78 4.22 -1.30 -13.63
N VAL A 79 2.99 -1.51 -14.13
CA VAL A 79 1.81 -0.71 -13.76
C VAL A 79 1.03 -1.47 -12.70
N GLU A 80 0.61 -0.77 -11.66
CA GLU A 80 -0.29 -1.29 -10.64
C GLU A 80 -1.52 -0.39 -10.52
N PHE A 81 -2.68 -1.02 -10.36
CA PHE A 81 -3.86 -0.30 -9.89
C PHE A 81 -4.41 -0.92 -8.61
N LEU A 82 -5.12 -0.08 -7.84
CA LEU A 82 -5.93 -0.48 -6.70
C LEU A 82 -7.27 0.27 -6.79
N THR A 83 -8.38 -0.46 -6.87
CA THR A 83 -9.70 0.14 -6.69
C THR A 83 -10.19 -0.09 -5.28
N VAL A 84 -10.86 0.91 -4.75
CA VAL A 84 -11.45 0.91 -3.42
C VAL A 84 -12.86 1.47 -3.52
N ASP A 85 -13.87 0.71 -3.11
CA ASP A 85 -15.26 1.17 -3.11
C ASP A 85 -16.03 0.82 -1.83
N SER A 86 -17.12 1.57 -1.61
CA SER A 86 -18.11 1.36 -0.55
C SER A 86 -19.45 0.86 -1.12
N GLY A 87 -19.40 0.04 -2.18
CA GLY A 87 -20.58 -0.58 -2.79
C GLY A 87 -21.22 -1.68 -1.92
N PRO A 88 -22.14 -2.48 -2.47
CA PRO A 88 -22.82 -3.54 -1.73
C PRO A 88 -21.90 -4.71 -1.35
N GLY A 89 -20.71 -4.82 -1.96
CA GLY A 89 -19.82 -5.97 -1.80
C GLY A 89 -20.36 -7.25 -2.46
N MET A 90 -19.60 -8.32 -2.38
CA MET A 90 -19.89 -9.62 -2.99
C MET A 90 -19.95 -10.71 -1.92
N ALA A 91 -20.99 -11.55 -1.96
CA ALA A 91 -21.12 -12.70 -1.06
C ALA A 91 -20.27 -13.90 -1.50
N ASP A 92 -20.12 -14.09 -2.82
CA ASP A 92 -19.29 -15.13 -3.42
C ASP A 92 -18.39 -14.52 -4.49
N VAL A 93 -17.15 -14.20 -4.09
CA VAL A 93 -16.12 -13.66 -4.98
C VAL A 93 -15.74 -14.67 -6.06
N SER A 94 -15.70 -15.96 -5.74
CA SER A 94 -15.30 -17.01 -6.68
C SER A 94 -16.32 -17.12 -7.82
N ALA A 95 -17.61 -17.06 -7.49
CA ALA A 95 -18.67 -17.01 -8.48
C ALA A 95 -18.59 -15.73 -9.35
N ALA A 96 -18.29 -14.58 -8.76
CA ALA A 96 -18.14 -13.32 -9.50
C ALA A 96 -16.93 -13.28 -10.45
N LEU A 97 -15.90 -14.08 -10.17
CA LEU A 97 -14.74 -14.26 -11.04
C LEU A 97 -14.98 -15.28 -12.18
N ALA A 98 -15.97 -16.17 -12.02
CA ALA A 98 -16.35 -17.10 -13.06
C ALA A 98 -17.04 -16.37 -14.23
N ASP A 99 -16.62 -16.67 -15.45
CA ASP A 99 -17.19 -16.04 -16.65
C ASP A 99 -18.71 -16.30 -16.73
N GLY A 100 -19.48 -15.26 -17.03
CA GLY A 100 -20.94 -15.34 -17.21
C GLY A 100 -21.77 -15.00 -15.97
N ALA A 101 -21.14 -14.76 -14.82
CA ALA A 101 -21.82 -14.27 -13.62
C ALA A 101 -21.93 -12.74 -13.65
N SER A 102 -23.03 -12.20 -14.17
CA SER A 102 -23.35 -10.77 -14.10
C SER A 102 -24.77 -10.55 -13.60
N SER A 103 -24.90 -9.69 -12.61
CA SER A 103 -26.18 -9.25 -12.04
C SER A 103 -26.74 -7.99 -12.72
N ALA A 104 -26.01 -7.38 -13.68
CA ALA A 104 -26.30 -6.03 -14.18
C ALA A 104 -26.05 -5.83 -15.70
N GLY A 105 -26.38 -6.83 -16.53
CA GLY A 105 -26.53 -6.65 -17.98
C GLY A 105 -25.24 -6.51 -18.81
N THR A 106 -24.07 -6.81 -18.25
CA THR A 106 -22.85 -7.11 -19.03
C THR A 106 -22.67 -8.62 -19.19
N LEU A 107 -21.79 -9.06 -20.09
CA LEU A 107 -21.49 -10.48 -20.32
C LEU A 107 -20.90 -11.22 -19.09
N GLY A 108 -20.64 -10.53 -17.96
CA GLY A 108 -20.06 -11.16 -16.76
C GLY A 108 -18.62 -11.63 -16.96
N ILE A 109 -17.86 -10.95 -17.83
CA ILE A 109 -16.48 -11.31 -18.19
C ILE A 109 -15.46 -10.37 -17.52
N GLY A 110 -15.90 -9.22 -17.00
CA GLY A 110 -15.00 -8.10 -16.62
C GLY A 110 -13.98 -8.44 -15.53
N LEU A 111 -14.42 -8.95 -14.38
CA LEU A 111 -13.52 -9.30 -13.27
C LEU A 111 -12.60 -10.48 -13.62
N GLY A 112 -13.16 -11.53 -14.24
CA GLY A 112 -12.39 -12.67 -14.72
C GLY A 112 -11.35 -12.29 -15.78
N ALA A 113 -11.67 -11.33 -16.66
CA ALA A 113 -10.72 -10.80 -17.64
C ALA A 113 -9.57 -10.05 -16.98
N VAL A 114 -9.84 -9.19 -15.98
CA VAL A 114 -8.78 -8.52 -15.21
C VAL A 114 -7.86 -9.55 -14.59
N ALA A 115 -8.41 -10.56 -13.91
CA ALA A 115 -7.64 -11.62 -13.25
C ALA A 115 -6.75 -12.42 -14.22
N ARG A 116 -7.23 -12.67 -15.46
CA ARG A 116 -6.45 -13.38 -16.49
C ARG A 116 -5.36 -12.53 -17.13
N LEU A 117 -5.57 -11.22 -17.27
CA LEU A 117 -4.62 -10.32 -17.92
C LEU A 117 -3.49 -9.87 -16.98
N ALA A 118 -3.79 -9.77 -15.69
CA ALA A 118 -2.83 -9.33 -14.70
C ALA A 118 -1.76 -10.40 -14.44
N ASP A 119 -0.54 -9.95 -14.11
CA ASP A 119 0.49 -10.88 -13.62
C ASP A 119 0.30 -11.17 -12.12
N HIS A 120 -0.37 -10.26 -11.41
CA HIS A 120 -0.84 -10.46 -10.05
C HIS A 120 -2.22 -9.85 -9.93
N PHE A 121 -3.13 -10.56 -9.29
CA PHE A 121 -4.50 -10.14 -9.03
C PHE A 121 -4.90 -10.54 -7.63
N ASP A 122 -5.51 -9.61 -6.91
CA ASP A 122 -6.06 -9.87 -5.59
C ASP A 122 -7.32 -9.04 -5.38
N LEU A 123 -8.33 -9.62 -4.72
CA LEU A 123 -9.63 -9.01 -4.53
C LEU A 123 -10.20 -9.43 -3.17
N HIS A 124 -10.52 -8.45 -2.34
CA HIS A 124 -11.27 -8.63 -1.11
C HIS A 124 -12.61 -7.90 -1.21
N SER A 125 -13.70 -8.58 -0.90
CA SER A 125 -15.03 -8.00 -0.90
C SER A 125 -15.82 -8.53 0.28
N VAL A 126 -16.56 -7.65 0.94
CA VAL A 126 -17.36 -8.01 2.11
C VAL A 126 -18.78 -7.47 1.91
N PRO A 127 -19.84 -8.30 2.03
CA PRO A 127 -21.21 -7.84 1.90
C PRO A 127 -21.54 -6.66 2.83
N GLY A 128 -22.19 -5.64 2.27
CA GLY A 128 -22.51 -4.38 2.97
C GLY A 128 -21.30 -3.47 3.21
N ARG A 129 -20.12 -3.87 2.73
CA ARG A 129 -18.85 -3.21 2.96
C ARG A 129 -18.06 -3.13 1.65
N GLY A 130 -18.64 -3.06 0.46
CA GLY A 130 -17.88 -2.77 -0.77
C GLY A 130 -16.74 -3.75 -1.12
N THR A 131 -15.88 -3.32 -2.04
CA THR A 131 -14.83 -4.14 -2.65
C THR A 131 -13.51 -3.39 -2.78
N VAL A 132 -12.41 -4.13 -2.60
CA VAL A 132 -11.05 -3.69 -2.90
C VAL A 132 -10.41 -4.67 -3.87
N MET A 133 -9.86 -4.17 -4.97
CA MET A 133 -9.26 -4.99 -6.01
C MET A 133 -7.94 -4.38 -6.45
N ALA A 134 -6.90 -5.20 -6.50
CA ALA A 134 -5.57 -4.82 -6.94
C ALA A 134 -5.13 -5.68 -8.12
N ALA A 135 -4.41 -5.07 -9.06
CA ALA A 135 -3.76 -5.82 -10.13
C ALA A 135 -2.46 -5.18 -10.57
N ARG A 136 -1.48 -6.02 -10.96
CA ARG A 136 -0.16 -5.60 -11.46
C ARG A 136 0.13 -6.15 -12.85
N PHE A 137 0.82 -5.34 -13.65
CA PHE A 137 1.18 -5.62 -15.03
C PHE A 137 2.65 -5.28 -15.28
N TRP A 138 3.47 -6.30 -15.49
CA TRP A 138 4.88 -6.24 -15.83
C TRP A 138 5.10 -6.29 -17.35
N PRO A 139 6.30 -5.91 -17.84
CA PRO A 139 6.70 -6.16 -19.22
C PRO A 139 6.68 -7.67 -19.51
N ARG A 140 6.36 -8.07 -20.74
CA ARG A 140 6.44 -9.46 -21.19
C ARG A 140 7.58 -9.63 -22.17
N THR A 141 8.29 -10.75 -22.08
CA THR A 141 9.25 -11.22 -23.09
C THR A 141 8.52 -11.67 -24.35
N GLY A 142 9.26 -11.92 -25.44
CA GLY A 142 8.68 -12.35 -26.73
C GLY A 142 7.93 -13.70 -26.68
N ASP A 143 8.18 -14.53 -25.67
CA ASP A 143 7.47 -15.80 -25.44
C ASP A 143 6.24 -15.65 -24.50
N GLY A 144 5.92 -14.42 -24.08
CA GLY A 144 4.77 -14.12 -23.24
C GLY A 144 5.00 -14.27 -21.73
N ARG A 145 6.23 -14.49 -21.26
CA ARG A 145 6.55 -14.52 -19.82
C ARG A 145 6.79 -13.13 -19.25
N ALA A 146 6.32 -12.87 -18.04
CA ALA A 146 6.62 -11.62 -17.33
C ALA A 146 8.14 -11.46 -17.08
N VAL A 147 8.67 -10.28 -17.35
CA VAL A 147 10.06 -9.90 -17.12
C VAL A 147 10.16 -9.42 -15.67
N VAL A 148 10.33 -10.32 -14.71
CA VAL A 148 10.52 -9.93 -13.29
C VAL A 148 11.57 -10.83 -12.65
N ALA A 149 12.44 -10.25 -11.82
CA ALA A 149 13.60 -10.93 -11.21
C ALA A 149 13.21 -11.92 -10.08
N SER A 150 12.00 -11.79 -9.55
CA SER A 150 11.42 -12.60 -8.47
C SER A 150 9.94 -12.84 -8.77
N SER A 151 9.32 -13.86 -8.17
CA SER A 151 7.88 -14.07 -8.33
C SER A 151 7.13 -12.77 -8.00
N PRO A 152 6.33 -12.21 -8.93
CA PRO A 152 5.69 -10.92 -8.75
C PRO A 152 4.65 -10.88 -7.61
N ASP A 153 4.34 -11.99 -6.95
CA ASP A 153 3.28 -12.10 -5.94
C ASP A 153 3.65 -11.54 -4.55
N ASP A 154 4.91 -11.52 -4.14
CA ASP A 154 5.26 -11.56 -2.70
C ASP A 154 6.04 -10.36 -2.16
N SER A 155 5.71 -9.11 -2.54
CA SER A 155 6.24 -7.99 -1.75
C SER A 155 5.67 -8.10 -0.35
N PRO A 156 6.48 -8.31 0.71
CA PRO A 156 5.96 -8.44 2.06
C PRO A 156 5.40 -7.11 2.59
N ALA A 157 5.65 -6.01 1.88
CA ALA A 157 5.20 -4.69 2.25
C ALA A 157 4.50 -4.00 1.08
N ALA A 158 3.41 -3.30 1.39
CA ALA A 158 2.80 -2.32 0.50
C ALA A 158 2.17 -1.20 1.31
N GLY A 159 2.25 0.02 0.80
CA GLY A 159 1.54 1.16 1.38
C GLY A 159 0.83 1.98 0.33
N VAL A 160 -0.13 2.77 0.80
CA VAL A 160 -0.99 3.64 0.01
C VAL A 160 -0.99 5.01 0.67
N THR A 161 -0.85 6.06 -0.13
CA THR A 161 -1.01 7.46 0.29
C THR A 161 -2.11 8.10 -0.54
N ARG A 162 -2.91 8.97 0.05
CA ARG A 162 -3.99 9.71 -0.60
C ARG A 162 -3.94 11.17 -0.14
N PRO A 163 -3.81 12.13 -1.08
CA PRO A 163 -3.81 13.53 -0.71
C PRO A 163 -5.17 13.96 -0.14
N ILE A 164 -5.17 14.94 0.77
CA ILE A 164 -6.38 15.64 1.21
C ILE A 164 -7.11 16.24 -0.02
N SER A 165 -8.44 16.27 0.03
CA SER A 165 -9.25 16.84 -1.05
C SER A 165 -8.85 18.29 -1.36
N GLY A 166 -8.46 18.54 -2.61
CA GLY A 166 -8.01 19.84 -3.11
C GLY A 166 -6.51 19.93 -3.34
N GLU A 167 -5.73 19.00 -2.79
CA GLU A 167 -4.29 18.89 -3.03
C GLU A 167 -3.97 17.86 -4.12
N THR A 168 -2.84 18.05 -4.78
CA THR A 168 -2.31 17.11 -5.80
C THR A 168 -1.16 16.26 -5.29
N VAL A 169 -0.62 16.60 -4.12
CA VAL A 169 0.48 15.90 -3.44
C VAL A 169 0.07 15.60 -2.01
N CYS A 170 0.49 14.44 -1.51
CA CYS A 170 0.19 14.01 -0.15
C CYS A 170 1.31 14.46 0.79
N GLY A 171 0.96 15.01 1.95
CA GLY A 171 1.88 15.32 3.04
C GLY A 171 2.52 14.08 3.66
N ASP A 172 1.89 12.91 3.50
CA ASP A 172 2.37 11.65 4.03
C ASP A 172 3.32 10.91 3.09
N ALA A 173 4.24 10.14 3.68
CA ALA A 173 5.09 9.21 2.95
C ALA A 173 5.43 7.97 3.78
N TRP A 174 5.72 6.87 3.11
CA TRP A 174 6.22 5.64 3.73
C TRP A 174 7.42 5.11 2.95
N ALA A 175 8.23 4.27 3.60
CA ALA A 175 9.34 3.59 2.96
C ALA A 175 9.62 2.25 3.64
N VAL A 176 10.12 1.30 2.87
CA VAL A 176 10.54 -0.02 3.36
C VAL A 176 11.90 -0.37 2.80
N ARG A 177 12.72 -1.07 3.59
CA ARG A 177 14.04 -1.56 3.21
C ARG A 177 14.22 -2.98 3.73
N ALA A 178 14.77 -3.84 2.88
CA ALA A 178 15.27 -5.13 3.33
C ALA A 178 16.62 -4.93 4.00
N VAL A 179 16.81 -5.54 5.16
CA VAL A 179 18.07 -5.55 5.87
C VAL A 179 18.86 -6.77 5.42
N ALA A 180 19.98 -6.54 4.74
CA ALA A 180 20.88 -7.60 4.33
C ALA A 180 21.63 -8.16 5.55
N GLY A 181 21.56 -9.47 5.80
CA GLY A 181 22.58 -10.18 6.59
C GLY A 181 22.19 -10.85 7.92
N ASP A 182 20.91 -10.95 8.30
CA ASP A 182 20.58 -11.35 9.68
C ASP A 182 20.16 -12.82 9.85
N GLY A 183 20.81 -13.74 9.14
CA GLY A 183 20.65 -15.19 9.32
C GLY A 183 19.95 -15.88 8.14
N GLY A 184 20.37 -17.11 7.84
CA GLY A 184 19.91 -17.92 6.71
C GLY A 184 18.46 -18.43 6.83
N GLY A 185 17.53 -17.59 7.27
CA GLY A 185 16.10 -17.85 7.26
C GLY A 185 15.44 -17.51 5.92
N ASP A 186 14.25 -18.06 5.68
CA ASP A 186 13.50 -17.85 4.43
C ASP A 186 12.94 -16.42 4.25
N HIS A 187 12.83 -15.64 5.33
CA HIS A 187 12.25 -14.29 5.31
C HIS A 187 13.24 -13.20 5.74
N PRO A 188 13.40 -12.12 4.97
CA PRO A 188 14.32 -11.04 5.31
C PRO A 188 13.80 -10.20 6.47
N THR A 189 14.73 -9.68 7.28
CA THR A 189 14.44 -8.59 8.21
C THR A 189 14.07 -7.33 7.43
N LEU A 190 13.02 -6.64 7.86
CA LEU A 190 12.49 -5.45 7.18
C LEU A 190 12.54 -4.24 8.11
N LEU A 191 12.99 -3.11 7.58
CA LEU A 191 12.86 -1.81 8.23
C LEU A 191 11.80 -1.00 7.50
N VAL A 192 10.82 -0.46 8.22
CA VAL A 192 9.66 0.24 7.68
C VAL A 192 9.53 1.59 8.37
N MET A 193 9.18 2.63 7.62
CA MET A 193 8.88 3.96 8.14
C MET A 193 7.56 4.46 7.57
N LEU A 194 6.79 5.16 8.40
CA LEU A 194 5.73 6.05 7.97
C LEU A 194 5.97 7.45 8.55
N CYS A 195 5.81 8.47 7.72
CA CYS A 195 5.95 9.87 8.07
C CYS A 195 4.69 10.63 7.65
N ASP A 196 4.10 11.34 8.59
CA ASP A 196 3.04 12.32 8.40
C ASP A 196 3.69 13.71 8.53
N GLY A 197 3.83 14.39 7.39
CA GLY A 197 4.45 15.71 7.33
C GLY A 197 3.49 16.77 7.87
N LEU A 198 3.96 17.71 8.70
CA LEU A 198 3.07 18.67 9.35
C LEU A 198 2.27 19.55 8.37
N GLY A 199 0.94 19.44 8.47
CA GLY A 199 -0.02 20.11 7.57
C GLY A 199 -0.25 19.30 6.30
N HIS A 200 -0.62 19.96 5.20
CA HIS A 200 -0.84 19.29 3.92
C HIS A 200 -0.15 20.02 2.76
N GLY A 201 -0.19 19.39 1.58
CA GLY A 201 0.31 19.96 0.33
C GLY A 201 1.85 20.01 0.25
N PRO A 202 2.41 20.83 -0.64
CA PRO A 202 3.82 20.73 -1.03
C PRO A 202 4.84 20.93 0.10
N LEU A 203 4.50 21.65 1.17
CA LEU A 203 5.43 21.85 2.30
C LEU A 203 5.47 20.65 3.25
N ALA A 204 4.34 19.97 3.44
CA ALA A 204 4.28 18.72 4.19
C ALA A 204 4.97 17.60 3.39
N GLU A 205 4.68 17.50 2.09
CA GLU A 205 5.32 16.55 1.17
C GLU A 205 6.85 16.72 1.19
N ARG A 206 7.37 17.94 1.14
CA ARG A 206 8.83 18.18 1.23
C ARG A 206 9.44 17.61 2.51
N ALA A 207 8.75 17.72 3.65
CA ALA A 207 9.21 17.18 4.92
C ALA A 207 9.19 15.65 4.95
N SER A 208 8.10 15.04 4.50
CA SER A 208 7.98 13.57 4.46
C SER A 208 8.90 12.93 3.42
N GLN A 209 9.11 13.57 2.28
CA GLN A 209 10.10 13.11 1.30
C GLN A 209 11.54 13.28 1.79
N ALA A 210 11.84 14.30 2.62
CA ALA A 210 13.13 14.39 3.30
C ALA A 210 13.31 13.24 4.30
N ALA A 211 12.23 12.83 4.99
CA ALA A 211 12.24 11.66 5.86
C ALA A 211 12.56 10.39 5.08
N VAL A 212 11.88 10.16 3.94
CA VAL A 212 12.11 9.00 3.06
C VAL A 212 13.57 8.93 2.61
N ARG A 213 14.15 10.05 2.16
CA ARG A 213 15.56 10.09 1.73
C ARG A 213 16.52 9.77 2.88
N ALA A 214 16.30 10.34 4.06
CA ALA A 214 17.13 10.08 5.24
C ALA A 214 17.02 8.62 5.71
N PHE A 215 15.80 8.09 5.72
CA PHE A 215 15.51 6.71 6.07
C PHE A 215 16.12 5.70 5.08
N ARG A 216 16.13 6.01 3.77
CA ARG A 216 16.81 5.18 2.76
C ARG A 216 18.33 5.24 2.87
N GLY A 217 18.88 6.40 3.23
CA GLY A 217 20.32 6.64 3.32
C GLY A 217 20.98 6.25 4.65
N THR A 218 20.22 5.95 5.71
CA THR A 218 20.83 5.61 7.01
C THR A 218 21.41 4.19 7.02
N HIS A 219 22.58 4.05 7.66
CA HIS A 219 23.20 2.75 7.95
C HIS A 219 22.79 2.19 9.31
N ASP A 220 22.18 3.00 10.17
CA ASP A 220 21.64 2.52 11.43
C ASP A 220 20.32 1.79 11.16
N LEU A 221 20.30 0.51 11.50
CA LEU A 221 19.18 -0.41 11.25
C LEU A 221 18.26 -0.54 12.47
N SER A 222 18.56 0.17 13.57
CA SER A 222 17.65 0.25 14.71
C SER A 222 16.53 1.26 14.45
N PRO A 223 15.30 1.04 14.94
CA PRO A 223 14.22 2.02 14.83
C PRO A 223 14.61 3.39 15.39
N GLN A 224 15.29 3.41 16.53
CA GLN A 224 15.77 4.63 17.16
C GLN A 224 16.78 5.38 16.29
N GLY A 225 17.85 4.71 15.83
CA GLY A 225 18.89 5.37 15.05
C GLY A 225 18.41 5.85 13.68
N ALA A 226 17.51 5.09 13.04
CA ALA A 226 16.83 5.54 11.84
C ALA A 226 15.99 6.81 12.09
N LEU A 227 15.25 6.86 13.20
CA LEU A 227 14.46 8.02 13.59
C LEU A 227 15.34 9.24 13.94
N GLU A 228 16.53 9.03 14.52
CA GLU A 228 17.51 10.09 14.76
C GLU A 228 18.09 10.66 13.45
N ALA A 229 18.34 9.80 12.45
CA ALA A 229 18.75 10.23 11.12
C ALA A 229 17.67 11.07 10.44
N VAL A 230 16.42 10.62 10.50
CA VAL A 230 15.25 11.36 10.01
C VAL A 230 15.11 12.69 10.75
N HIS A 231 15.21 12.69 12.08
CA HIS A 231 15.14 13.92 12.88
C HIS A 231 16.15 14.98 12.44
N ARG A 232 17.40 14.59 12.17
CA ARG A 232 18.42 15.52 11.67
C ARG A 232 18.06 16.07 10.30
N ALA A 233 17.54 15.23 9.39
CA ALA A 233 17.17 15.63 8.05
C ALA A 233 15.94 16.54 7.98
N LEU A 234 15.04 16.43 8.96
CA LEU A 234 13.81 17.24 9.02
C LEU A 234 14.02 18.62 9.66
N ARG A 235 15.20 18.91 10.23
CA ARG A 235 15.50 20.24 10.78
C ARG A 235 15.44 21.30 9.68
N GLY A 236 14.70 22.37 9.93
CA GLY A 236 14.47 23.44 8.95
C GLY A 236 13.37 23.13 7.93
N THR A 237 12.71 21.98 8.02
CA THR A 237 11.44 21.70 7.32
C THR A 237 10.26 22.00 8.25
N ARG A 238 9.02 21.65 7.84
CA ARG A 238 7.88 21.66 8.75
C ARG A 238 7.99 20.62 9.87
N GLY A 239 8.83 19.60 9.70
CA GLY A 239 8.84 18.43 10.58
C GLY A 239 7.64 17.52 10.32
N GLY A 240 7.46 16.53 11.20
CA GLY A 240 6.37 15.57 11.06
C GLY A 240 6.27 14.61 12.24
N ALA A 241 5.19 13.85 12.27
CA ALA A 241 5.11 12.64 13.05
C ALA A 241 5.72 11.49 12.24
N VAL A 242 6.56 10.67 12.89
CA VAL A 242 7.26 9.59 12.21
C VAL A 242 7.31 8.39 13.13
N ALA A 243 7.05 7.23 12.57
CA ALA A 243 7.33 5.96 13.21
C ALA A 243 8.20 5.07 12.34
N VAL A 244 9.06 4.31 13.00
CA VAL A 244 9.93 3.31 12.39
C VAL A 244 9.71 1.98 13.09
N ALA A 245 9.59 0.91 12.31
CA ALA A 245 9.52 -0.45 12.78
C ALA A 245 10.60 -1.32 12.12
N ARG A 246 11.24 -2.19 12.90
CA ARG A 246 12.09 -3.27 12.40
C ARG A 246 11.39 -4.59 12.69
N ILE A 247 11.13 -5.36 11.64
CA ILE A 247 10.44 -6.64 11.70
C ILE A 247 11.51 -7.72 11.52
N GLU A 248 11.59 -8.64 12.48
CA GLU A 248 12.59 -9.69 12.51
C GLU A 248 11.88 -11.05 12.53
N PRO A 249 11.46 -11.58 11.37
CA PRO A 249 10.67 -12.81 11.28
C PRO A 249 11.35 -14.01 11.96
N ALA A 250 12.66 -14.19 11.73
CA ALA A 250 13.44 -15.27 12.33
C ALA A 250 13.48 -15.21 13.87
N ALA A 251 13.26 -14.04 14.46
CA ALA A 251 13.22 -13.84 15.90
C ALA A 251 11.79 -13.73 16.45
N GLY A 252 10.76 -13.79 15.59
CA GLY A 252 9.36 -13.67 16.00
C GLY A 252 9.02 -12.35 16.71
N ARG A 253 9.66 -11.23 16.32
CA ARG A 253 9.45 -9.93 16.99
C ARG A 253 9.42 -8.72 16.05
N VAL A 254 8.81 -7.65 16.55
CA VAL A 254 8.82 -6.29 15.98
C VAL A 254 9.44 -5.33 16.99
N LEU A 255 10.40 -4.54 16.55
CA LEU A 255 10.94 -3.41 17.29
C LEU A 255 10.34 -2.11 16.75
N TYR A 256 9.74 -1.29 17.59
CA TYR A 256 9.00 -0.09 17.18
C TYR A 256 9.46 1.16 17.93
N CYS A 257 9.68 2.25 17.20
CA CYS A 257 9.93 3.57 17.77
C CYS A 257 9.16 4.64 16.98
N GLY A 258 8.25 5.35 17.66
CA GLY A 258 7.43 6.39 17.04
C GLY A 258 7.43 7.70 17.82
N ILE A 259 7.30 8.80 17.09
CA ILE A 259 7.13 10.15 17.61
C ILE A 259 5.94 10.81 16.91
N GLY A 260 5.00 11.33 17.70
CA GLY A 260 3.79 11.98 17.21
C GLY A 260 2.59 11.04 17.13
N ASN A 261 1.71 11.29 16.16
CA ASN A 261 0.39 10.68 15.97
C ASN A 261 0.36 9.56 14.91
N VAL A 262 1.51 9.12 14.39
CA VAL A 262 1.56 7.89 13.58
C VAL A 262 1.20 6.70 14.46
N SER A 263 0.17 5.98 14.03
CA SER A 263 -0.34 4.79 14.70
C SER A 263 0.34 3.54 14.17
N GLY A 264 0.71 2.61 15.07
CA GLY A 264 1.24 1.29 14.71
C GLY A 264 0.44 0.20 15.40
N PHE A 265 0.20 -0.92 14.71
CA PHE A 265 -0.52 -2.07 15.22
C PHE A 265 0.11 -3.38 14.74
N VAL A 266 0.23 -4.36 15.63
CA VAL A 266 0.42 -5.76 15.24
C VAL A 266 -0.95 -6.42 15.20
N VAL A 267 -1.29 -7.06 14.08
CA VAL A 267 -2.60 -7.64 13.79
C VAL A 267 -2.44 -9.14 13.56
N ASP A 268 -3.35 -9.92 14.16
CA ASP A 268 -3.50 -11.36 13.96
C ASP A 268 -4.99 -11.76 14.03
N ASP A 269 -5.30 -13.05 13.95
CA ASP A 269 -6.67 -13.57 14.01
C ASP A 269 -7.38 -13.29 15.35
N ARG A 270 -6.63 -12.96 16.41
CA ARG A 270 -7.18 -12.65 17.73
C ARG A 270 -7.51 -11.16 17.90
N GLY A 271 -7.06 -10.32 16.96
CA GLY A 271 -7.34 -8.89 16.94
C GLY A 271 -6.07 -8.09 16.66
N ARG A 272 -5.93 -6.96 17.37
CA ARG A 272 -4.80 -6.05 17.16
C ARG A 272 -4.25 -5.52 18.47
N ARG A 273 -2.95 -5.26 18.50
CA ARG A 273 -2.21 -4.68 19.62
C ARG A 273 -1.57 -3.38 19.17
N ALA A 274 -1.83 -2.29 19.88
CA ALA A 274 -1.30 -0.97 19.55
C ALA A 274 0.18 -0.86 19.96
N LEU A 275 0.96 -0.21 19.10
CA LEU A 275 2.37 0.13 19.31
C LEU A 275 2.47 1.58 19.78
N LEU A 276 3.26 1.83 20.82
CA LEU A 276 3.30 3.13 21.48
C LEU A 276 4.25 4.11 20.78
N SER A 277 3.72 5.25 20.38
CA SER A 277 4.47 6.43 19.95
C SER A 277 4.59 7.44 21.09
N ALA A 278 5.74 8.08 21.24
CA ALA A 278 5.93 9.15 22.21
C ALA A 278 5.49 10.51 21.64
N PRO A 279 5.01 11.46 22.46
CA PRO A 279 4.63 12.77 21.97
C PRO A 279 5.86 13.58 21.51
N GLY A 280 5.72 14.27 20.37
CA GLY A 280 6.77 15.15 19.84
C GLY A 280 6.61 15.41 18.35
N ILE A 281 7.56 16.17 17.81
CA ILE A 281 7.65 16.48 16.37
C ILE A 281 9.09 16.21 15.92
N VAL A 282 9.24 15.31 14.95
CA VAL A 282 10.53 14.99 14.34
C VAL A 282 10.97 16.17 13.47
N GLY A 283 12.24 16.58 13.57
CA GLY A 283 12.75 17.83 13.00
C GLY A 283 12.62 19.08 13.88
N ALA A 284 11.83 19.01 14.96
CA ALA A 284 11.69 20.08 15.94
C ALA A 284 11.94 19.56 17.37
N HIS A 285 10.89 19.28 18.14
CA HIS A 285 10.99 18.86 19.53
C HIS A 285 10.85 17.34 19.64
N MET A 286 11.99 16.65 19.68
CA MET A 286 12.05 15.20 19.87
C MET A 286 12.61 14.90 21.27
N ARG A 287 11.81 14.23 22.10
CA ARG A 287 12.24 13.78 23.44
C ARG A 287 13.11 12.54 23.32
N ARG A 288 13.59 12.02 24.46
CA ARG A 288 14.34 10.76 24.52
C ARG A 288 13.53 9.65 23.86
N LEU A 289 14.14 9.03 22.85
CA LEU A 289 13.55 7.93 22.12
C LEU A 289 13.54 6.66 22.96
N ARG A 290 12.51 5.85 22.75
CA ARG A 290 12.38 4.51 23.33
C ARG A 290 11.90 3.57 22.24
N THR A 291 12.61 2.46 22.08
CA THR A 291 12.16 1.35 21.24
C THR A 291 11.40 0.36 22.10
N PHE A 292 10.23 -0.06 21.64
CA PHE A 292 9.43 -1.12 22.24
C PHE A 292 9.59 -2.39 21.43
N GLU A 293 9.59 -3.53 22.11
CA GLU A 293 9.63 -4.85 21.50
C GLU A 293 8.28 -5.52 21.70
N GLU A 294 7.71 -6.05 20.63
CA GLU A 294 6.43 -6.74 20.63
C GLU A 294 6.52 -8.07 19.87
N PRO A 295 5.80 -9.12 20.29
CA PRO A 295 5.75 -10.38 19.57
C PRO A 295 5.18 -10.20 18.16
N LEU A 296 5.85 -10.79 17.17
CA LEU A 296 5.38 -10.93 15.80
C LEU A 296 4.66 -12.29 15.67
N PRO A 297 3.33 -12.31 15.54
CA PRO A 297 2.59 -13.56 15.37
C PRO A 297 2.83 -14.14 13.98
N GLU A 298 2.88 -15.47 13.91
CA GLU A 298 2.82 -16.23 12.65
C GLU A 298 1.56 -15.82 11.88
N HIS A 299 1.68 -15.66 10.56
CA HIS A 299 0.62 -15.18 9.67
C HIS A 299 0.02 -13.81 10.03
N GLY A 300 0.68 -13.06 10.93
CA GLY A 300 0.28 -11.72 11.31
C GLY A 300 0.73 -10.63 10.34
N ALA A 301 0.35 -9.40 10.67
CA ALA A 301 0.75 -8.21 9.93
C ALA A 301 1.13 -7.06 10.89
N LEU A 302 2.11 -6.26 10.48
CA LEU A 302 2.30 -4.90 10.97
C LEU A 302 1.47 -3.96 10.12
N VAL A 303 0.67 -3.10 10.76
CA VAL A 303 -0.05 -1.99 10.13
C VAL A 303 0.44 -0.70 10.76
N MET A 304 0.85 0.25 9.94
CA MET A 304 1.11 1.63 10.39
C MET A 304 0.29 2.59 9.54
N HIS A 305 -0.30 3.62 10.14
CA HIS A 305 -1.05 4.64 9.41
C HIS A 305 -0.90 6.03 10.02
N SER A 306 -1.06 7.07 9.19
CA SER A 306 -1.19 8.45 9.67
C SER A 306 -2.53 8.67 10.37
N ASP A 307 -2.71 9.84 10.97
CA ASP A 307 -3.96 10.16 11.66
C ASP A 307 -5.12 10.50 10.72
N GLY A 308 -4.87 10.58 9.40
CA GLY A 308 -5.90 10.56 8.36
C GLY A 308 -6.78 9.31 8.39
N LEU A 309 -6.28 8.21 8.97
CA LEU A 309 -7.06 7.03 9.33
C LEU A 309 -7.43 7.07 10.81
N THR A 310 -8.69 6.83 11.13
CA THR A 310 -9.13 6.64 12.52
C THR A 310 -8.55 5.34 13.08
N GLU A 311 -8.09 5.36 14.34
CA GLU A 311 -7.68 4.13 15.02
C GLU A 311 -8.86 3.19 15.33
N ARG A 312 -10.12 3.55 15.03
CA ARG A 312 -11.32 2.79 15.45
C ARG A 312 -11.78 1.67 14.50
N TRP A 313 -10.90 1.18 13.63
CA TRP A 313 -11.21 0.01 12.79
C TRP A 313 -11.07 -1.31 13.56
N ASP A 314 -11.79 -2.34 13.15
CA ASP A 314 -11.77 -3.66 13.78
C ASP A 314 -11.51 -4.76 12.73
N PRO A 315 -10.38 -5.49 12.82
CA PRO A 315 -10.09 -6.62 11.93
C PRO A 315 -11.21 -7.65 11.87
N GLY A 316 -11.94 -7.87 12.98
CA GLY A 316 -13.02 -8.85 13.06
C GLY A 316 -14.22 -8.54 12.16
N THR A 317 -14.35 -7.29 11.71
CA THR A 317 -15.37 -6.87 10.74
C THR A 317 -14.99 -7.14 9.28
N LEU A 318 -13.75 -7.58 9.04
CA LEU A 318 -13.14 -7.77 7.73
C LEU A 318 -12.61 -9.21 7.60
N PRO A 319 -13.51 -10.20 7.47
CA PRO A 319 -13.12 -11.62 7.48
C PRO A 319 -12.16 -11.95 6.33
N GLY A 320 -11.16 -12.79 6.62
CA GLY A 320 -10.17 -13.26 5.64
C GLY A 320 -9.10 -12.24 5.25
N LEU A 321 -9.13 -11.03 5.80
CA LEU A 321 -8.25 -9.93 5.38
C LEU A 321 -6.75 -10.27 5.43
N LEU A 322 -6.28 -10.99 6.45
CA LEU A 322 -4.87 -11.38 6.58
C LEU A 322 -4.41 -12.34 5.46
N GLY A 323 -5.35 -13.07 4.85
CA GLY A 323 -5.10 -13.93 3.69
C GLY A 323 -4.83 -13.16 2.39
N HIS A 324 -5.24 -11.90 2.30
CA HIS A 324 -5.03 -11.05 1.13
C HIS A 324 -3.69 -10.32 1.17
N SER A 325 -3.18 -9.89 0.01
CA SER A 325 -1.92 -9.15 -0.17
C SER A 325 -1.85 -7.89 0.72
N PRO A 326 -0.63 -7.40 1.06
CA PRO A 326 -0.50 -6.20 1.86
C PRO A 326 -1.19 -4.98 1.21
N LEU A 327 -1.24 -4.93 -0.13
CA LEU A 327 -1.87 -3.84 -0.86
C LEU A 327 -3.39 -3.85 -0.74
N VAL A 328 -4.04 -5.02 -0.87
CA VAL A 328 -5.49 -5.15 -0.67
C VAL A 328 -5.83 -4.85 0.78
N MET A 329 -5.03 -5.34 1.73
CA MET A 329 -5.20 -5.01 3.15
C MET A 329 -5.07 -3.50 3.41
N ALA A 330 -4.07 -2.83 2.82
CA ALA A 330 -3.92 -1.38 2.89
C ALA A 330 -5.12 -0.64 2.28
N GLY A 331 -5.58 -1.04 1.09
CA GLY A 331 -6.75 -0.45 0.44
C GLY A 331 -8.03 -0.60 1.26
N GLN A 332 -8.21 -1.76 1.89
CA GLN A 332 -9.34 -2.06 2.74
C GLN A 332 -9.34 -1.21 4.02
N LEU A 333 -8.18 -1.02 4.65
CA LEU A 333 -8.03 -0.13 5.80
C LEU A 333 -8.21 1.34 5.42
N LEU A 334 -7.68 1.77 4.27
CA LEU A 334 -7.92 3.12 3.76
C LEU A 334 -9.42 3.38 3.60
N ARG A 335 -10.16 2.41 3.08
CA ARG A 335 -11.62 2.52 2.92
C ARG A 335 -12.35 2.59 4.25
N GLU A 336 -12.06 1.66 5.16
CA GLU A 336 -12.76 1.53 6.45
C GLU A 336 -12.45 2.69 7.39
N ALA A 337 -11.21 3.19 7.37
CA ALA A 337 -10.70 4.09 8.40
C ALA A 337 -10.40 5.51 7.93
N ALA A 338 -10.21 5.77 6.63
CA ALA A 338 -9.86 7.11 6.13
C ALA A 338 -11.08 8.01 5.92
N VAL A 339 -11.84 8.18 6.99
CA VAL A 339 -13.06 8.99 7.08
C VAL A 339 -12.80 10.47 7.39
N ARG A 340 -11.55 10.82 7.72
CA ARG A 340 -11.16 12.20 8.03
C ARG A 340 -10.83 12.96 6.76
N ARG A 341 -11.06 14.28 6.80
CA ARG A 341 -10.66 15.19 5.74
C ARG A 341 -9.20 15.60 5.95
N ASP A 342 -8.30 14.67 5.66
CA ASP A 342 -6.86 14.87 5.78
C ASP A 342 -6.10 14.08 4.71
N ASP A 343 -4.78 14.30 4.64
CA ASP A 343 -3.87 13.35 4.02
C ASP A 343 -4.00 12.00 4.72
N ALA A 344 -4.03 10.91 3.95
CA ALA A 344 -4.26 9.59 4.49
C ALA A 344 -3.21 8.63 3.96
N SER A 345 -2.52 7.94 4.88
CA SER A 345 -1.54 6.93 4.53
C SER A 345 -1.63 5.70 5.41
N VAL A 346 -1.36 4.56 4.80
CA VAL A 346 -1.27 3.27 5.48
C VAL A 346 -0.18 2.43 4.82
N VAL A 347 0.63 1.76 5.62
CA VAL A 347 1.57 0.74 5.18
C VAL A 347 1.28 -0.55 5.94
N VAL A 348 1.21 -1.64 5.20
CA VAL A 348 1.02 -2.99 5.71
C VAL A 348 2.26 -3.79 5.39
N VAL A 349 2.78 -4.50 6.39
CA VAL A 349 3.84 -5.48 6.21
C VAL A 349 3.41 -6.82 6.78
N LYS A 350 3.38 -7.85 5.93
CA LYS A 350 2.99 -9.21 6.28
C LYS A 350 3.84 -10.19 5.46
N GLY A 351 3.93 -11.43 5.89
CA GLY A 351 4.65 -12.48 5.17
C GLY A 351 4.23 -13.84 5.69
N ALA A 352 4.69 -14.89 5.03
CA ALA A 352 4.41 -16.27 5.41
C ALA A 352 5.32 -16.76 6.56
N TRP A 353 5.71 -15.86 7.47
CA TRP A 353 6.42 -16.21 8.70
C TRP A 353 5.46 -16.76 9.76
#